data_AF-A0A7R9TY81-F1
#
_entry.id   AF-A0A7R9TY81-F1
#
_cell.length_a   1.000
_cell.length_b   1.000
_cell.length_c   1.000
_cell.angle_alpha   90.00
_cell.angle_beta   90.00
_cell.angle_gamma   90.00
#
_symmetry.space_group_name_H-M   'P 1'
#
loop_
_entity.id
_entity.type
_entity.pdbx_description
1 polymer ?
#
loop_
_entity_poly.entity_id
_entity_poly.type
_entity_poly.pdbx_seq_one_letter_code
_entity_poly.pdbx_strand_id
1 'polypeptide(L)'
;SGRQVAFAFESKTWRECNFINCVLQRVFRQSDREFIGVLEHMRHGRIPPQTLEVLRRCNRPLDESDGIRPTVLYPHRASVNHQNLTEFAKLDGPTEVYNAKEGGKEAMRYYLKDVH
;
A
#
# COMPACT_ATOMS: atom_id res chain seq x y z
N SER A 1 -26.54 -12.45 -18.96
CA SER A 1 -25.49 -11.44 -18.76
C SER A 1 -25.38 -11.14 -17.27
N GLY A 2 -24.32 -11.60 -16.60
CA GLY A 2 -24.15 -11.42 -15.16
C GLY A 2 -23.57 -10.05 -14.85
N ARG A 3 -24.23 -9.26 -14.01
CA ARG A 3 -23.71 -7.98 -13.53
C ARG A 3 -22.37 -8.22 -12.83
N GLN A 4 -21.29 -7.64 -13.36
CA GLN A 4 -19.98 -7.69 -12.74
C GLN A 4 -20.03 -6.89 -11.43
N VAL A 5 -19.68 -7.55 -10.32
CA VAL A 5 -19.60 -6.94 -9.00
C VAL A 5 -18.24 -6.26 -8.88
N ALA A 6 -18.20 -4.96 -8.59
CA ALA A 6 -16.95 -4.19 -8.49
C ALA A 6 -16.42 -4.15 -7.05
N PHE A 7 -17.32 -4.16 -6.07
CA PHE A 7 -16.97 -4.14 -4.65
C PHE A 7 -17.65 -5.28 -3.87
N ALA A 8 -16.97 -5.78 -2.83
CA ALA A 8 -17.46 -6.92 -2.03
C ALA A 8 -18.88 -6.70 -1.47
N PHE A 9 -19.18 -5.48 -1.01
CA PHE A 9 -20.47 -5.09 -0.44
C PHE A 9 -21.63 -5.05 -1.45
N GLU A 10 -21.36 -5.13 -2.76
CA GLU A 10 -22.40 -5.20 -3.79
C GLU A 10 -22.86 -6.65 -4.04
N SER A 11 -22.12 -7.64 -3.54
CA SER A 11 -22.45 -9.05 -3.76
C SER A 11 -23.73 -9.49 -3.05
N LYS A 12 -24.39 -10.51 -3.60
CA LYS A 12 -25.58 -11.13 -2.97
C LYS A 12 -25.23 -11.76 -1.62
N THR A 13 -24.11 -12.49 -1.57
CA THR A 13 -23.62 -13.15 -0.36
C THR A 13 -23.38 -12.17 0.78
N TRP A 14 -22.74 -11.02 0.50
CA TRP A 14 -22.53 -9.99 1.52
C TRP A 14 -23.84 -9.49 2.14
N ARG A 15 -24.88 -9.29 1.31
CA ARG A 15 -26.22 -8.89 1.79
C ARG A 15 -26.88 -9.97 2.63
N GLU A 16 -26.76 -11.23 2.23
CA GLU A 16 -27.31 -12.39 2.97
C GLU A 16 -26.64 -12.59 4.32
N CYS A 17 -25.35 -12.28 4.45
CA CYS A 17 -24.62 -12.34 5.72
C CYS A 17 -25.12 -11.33 6.77
N ASN A 18 -25.84 -10.28 6.36
CA ASN A 18 -26.47 -9.28 7.24
C ASN A 18 -25.56 -8.80 8.39
N PHE A 19 -24.34 -8.36 8.05
CA PHE A 19 -23.35 -7.93 9.03
C PHE A 19 -23.81 -6.72 9.85
N ILE A 20 -23.43 -6.70 11.13
CA ILE A 20 -23.48 -5.50 11.95
C ILE A 20 -22.27 -4.64 11.62
N ASN A 21 -22.52 -3.41 11.16
CA ASN A 21 -21.46 -2.48 10.77
C ASN A 21 -21.01 -1.64 11.97
N CYS A 22 -19.75 -1.78 12.37
CA CYS A 22 -19.11 -0.95 13.40
C CYS A 22 -18.07 -0.02 12.75
N VAL A 23 -18.31 1.29 12.81
CA VAL A 23 -17.38 2.28 12.24
C VAL A 23 -16.49 2.84 13.35
N LEU A 24 -15.19 2.59 13.26
CA LEU A 24 -14.19 3.18 14.15
C LEU A 24 -13.91 4.63 13.71
N GLN A 25 -14.05 5.57 14.65
CA GLN A 25 -13.87 7.00 14.37
C GLN A 25 -12.53 7.55 14.85
N ARG A 26 -11.83 6.84 15.76
CA ARG A 26 -10.60 7.33 16.36
C ARG A 26 -9.37 6.93 15.53
N VAL A 27 -8.54 7.91 15.21
CA VAL A 27 -7.21 7.71 14.60
C VAL A 27 -6.17 7.50 15.70
N PHE A 28 -5.35 6.45 15.55
CA PHE A 28 -4.29 6.10 16.51
C PHE A 28 -2.87 6.22 15.94
N ARG A 29 -2.70 6.07 14.63
CA ARG A 29 -1.38 6.04 13.99
C ARG A 29 -0.71 7.42 13.96
N GLN A 30 -1.50 8.49 13.86
CA GLN A 30 -1.03 9.87 13.83
C GLN A 30 -1.57 10.63 15.03
N SER A 31 -0.71 11.41 15.68
CA SER A 31 -1.08 12.30 16.80
C SER A 31 -1.32 13.75 16.36
N ASP A 32 -0.73 14.15 15.22
CA ASP A 32 -0.87 15.50 14.66
C ASP A 32 -2.29 15.71 14.09
N ARG A 33 -3.02 16.66 14.68
CA ARG A 33 -4.40 16.96 14.29
C ARG A 33 -4.52 17.61 12.91
N GLU A 34 -3.55 18.43 12.52
CA GLU A 34 -3.57 19.06 11.20
C GLU A 34 -3.42 17.99 10.12
N PHE A 35 -2.47 17.07 10.31
CA PHE A 35 -2.23 15.99 9.37
C PHE A 35 -3.38 14.96 9.34
N ILE A 36 -4.00 14.65 10.48
CA ILE A 36 -5.23 13.84 10.52
C ILE A 36 -6.33 14.48 9.67
N GLY A 37 -6.51 15.79 9.76
CA GLY A 37 -7.49 16.54 8.96
C GLY A 37 -7.20 16.44 7.46
N VAL A 38 -5.94 16.54 7.05
CA VAL A 38 -5.49 16.33 5.66
C VAL A 38 -5.88 14.94 5.15
N LEU A 39 -5.61 13.89 5.92
CA LEU A 39 -5.91 12.50 5.54
C LEU A 39 -7.43 12.26 5.44
N GLU A 40 -8.23 12.83 6.34
CA GLU A 40 -9.69 12.75 6.30
C GLU A 40 -10.25 13.46 5.06
N HIS A 41 -9.74 14.65 4.72
CA HIS A 41 -10.12 15.35 3.50
C HIS A 41 -9.84 14.51 2.25
N MET A 42 -8.65 13.91 2.15
CA MET A 42 -8.28 13.03 1.04
C MET A 42 -9.18 11.79 0.95
N ARG A 43 -9.51 11.17 2.08
CA ARG A 43 -10.42 10.01 2.15
C ARG A 43 -11.79 10.31 1.54
N HIS A 44 -12.31 11.52 1.74
CA HIS A 44 -13.59 11.97 1.19
C HIS A 44 -13.47 12.63 -0.20
N GLY A 45 -12.28 12.62 -0.81
CA GLY A 45 -12.05 13.22 -2.13
C GLY A 45 -12.13 14.75 -2.14
N ARG A 46 -11.87 15.42 -1.00
CA ARG A 46 -11.89 16.88 -0.88
C ARG A 46 -10.47 17.38 -0.70
N ILE A 47 -10.07 18.40 -1.47
CA ILE A 47 -8.72 18.99 -1.36
C ILE A 47 -8.86 20.51 -1.26
N PRO A 48 -9.21 21.06 -0.07
CA PRO A 48 -9.25 22.50 0.13
C PRO A 48 -7.83 23.10 0.07
N PRO A 49 -7.69 24.42 -0.16
CA PRO A 49 -6.37 25.06 -0.32
C PRO A 49 -5.39 24.77 0.82
N GLN A 50 -5.88 24.71 2.06
CA GLN A 50 -5.06 24.43 3.25
C GLN A 50 -4.48 23.01 3.20
N THR A 51 -5.28 22.01 2.79
CA THR A 51 -4.81 20.64 2.61
C THR A 51 -3.69 20.58 1.57
N LEU A 52 -3.88 21.27 0.44
CA LEU A 52 -2.87 21.32 -0.61
C LEU A 52 -1.57 21.99 -0.15
N GLU A 53 -1.67 23.03 0.66
CA GLU A 53 -0.51 23.71 1.24
C GLU A 53 0.31 22.76 2.14
N VAL A 54 -0.36 22.04 3.04
CA VAL A 54 0.32 21.04 3.90
C VAL A 54 0.99 19.96 3.05
N LEU A 55 0.31 19.42 2.04
CA LEU A 55 0.89 18.41 1.14
C LEU A 55 2.11 18.95 0.38
N ARG A 56 2.10 20.21 -0.06
CA ARG A 56 3.26 20.83 -0.72
C ARG A 56 4.46 20.97 0.23
N ARG A 57 4.23 21.27 1.51
CA ARG A 57 5.30 21.35 2.52
C ARG A 57 5.98 19.99 2.76
N CYS A 58 5.27 18.89 2.50
CA CYS A 58 5.85 17.54 2.56
C CYS A 58 6.82 17.23 1.41
N ASN A 59 6.84 18.03 0.34
CA ASN A 59 7.79 17.88 -0.77
C ASN A 59 9.17 18.48 -0.41
N ARG A 60 9.81 17.85 0.58
CA ARG A 60 11.14 18.19 1.07
C ARG A 60 11.93 16.90 1.30
N PRO A 61 13.28 16.96 1.31
CA PRO A 61 14.07 15.84 1.79
C PRO A 61 13.63 15.41 3.20
N LEU A 62 13.62 14.10 3.42
CA LEU A 62 13.40 13.53 4.74
C LEU A 62 14.71 13.56 5.53
N ASP A 63 14.57 13.60 6.85
CA ASP A 63 15.73 13.52 7.74
C ASP A 63 16.18 12.05 7.81
N GLU A 64 17.44 11.80 7.49
CA GLU A 64 18.09 10.48 7.55
C GLU A 64 19.22 10.46 8.58
N SER A 65 19.26 11.44 9.51
CA SER A 65 20.31 11.59 10.51
C SER A 65 20.40 10.42 11.50
N ASP A 66 19.33 9.66 11.68
CA ASP A 66 19.31 8.42 12.47
C ASP A 66 19.84 7.19 11.70
N GLY A 67 20.26 7.38 10.45
CA GLY A 67 20.77 6.33 9.57
C GLY A 67 19.67 5.45 8.96
N ILE A 68 18.39 5.74 9.23
CA ILE A 68 17.26 4.98 8.69
C ILE A 68 16.74 5.70 7.44
N ARG A 69 16.98 5.11 6.28
CA ARG A 69 16.37 5.59 5.03
C ARG A 69 14.88 5.26 5.01
N PRO A 70 13.98 6.24 4.78
CA PRO A 70 12.55 6.01 4.73
C PRO A 70 12.13 5.10 3.56
N THR A 71 11.08 4.30 3.79
CA THR A 71 10.48 3.47 2.73
C THR A 71 9.80 4.34 1.67
N VAL A 72 10.16 4.14 0.40
CA VAL A 72 9.52 4.81 -0.74
C VAL A 72 8.37 3.95 -1.28
N LEU A 73 7.22 4.58 -1.50
CA LEU A 73 6.01 3.91 -2.00
C LEU A 73 5.77 4.25 -3.48
N TYR A 74 5.50 3.25 -4.30
CA TYR A 74 5.19 3.40 -5.73
C TYR A 74 3.89 2.68 -6.11
N PRO A 75 3.19 3.15 -7.15
CA PRO A 75 1.97 2.50 -7.64
C PRO A 75 2.23 1.21 -8.42
N HIS A 76 3.42 1.04 -9.00
CA HIS A 76 3.76 -0.10 -9.85
C HIS A 76 4.90 -0.94 -9.28
N ARG A 77 4.77 -2.27 -9.37
CA ARG A 77 5.80 -3.24 -8.94
C ARG A 77 7.14 -3.01 -9.63
N ALA A 78 7.12 -2.66 -10.92
CA ALA A 78 8.35 -2.37 -11.68
C ALA A 78 9.17 -1.23 -11.06
N SER A 79 8.51 -0.16 -10.60
CA SER A 79 9.16 0.97 -9.92
C SER A 79 9.76 0.55 -8.57
N VAL A 80 9.05 -0.26 -7.80
CA VAL A 80 9.56 -0.82 -6.53
C VAL A 80 10.79 -1.69 -6.78
N ASN A 81 10.72 -2.60 -7.77
CA ASN A 81 11.84 -3.48 -8.10
C ASN A 81 13.07 -2.70 -8.55
N HIS A 82 12.88 -1.69 -9.39
CA HIS A 82 13.97 -0.83 -9.84
C HIS A 82 14.63 -0.12 -8.65
N GLN A 83 13.85 0.55 -7.79
CA GLN A 83 14.37 1.25 -6.62
C GLN A 83 15.12 0.29 -5.68
N ASN A 84 14.54 -0.89 -5.39
CA ASN A 84 15.17 -1.86 -4.49
C ASN A 84 16.49 -2.40 -5.06
N LEU A 85 16.55 -2.72 -6.36
CA LEU A 85 17.79 -3.16 -7.00
C LEU A 85 18.85 -2.06 -7.02
N THR A 86 18.45 -0.82 -7.31
CA THR A 86 19.34 0.34 -7.28
C THR A 86 19.91 0.58 -5.88
N GLU A 87 19.09 0.52 -4.83
CA GLU A 87 19.58 0.67 -3.46
C GLU A 87 20.42 -0.52 -2.99
N PHE A 88 20.07 -1.75 -3.38
CA PHE A 88 20.85 -2.95 -3.08
C PHE A 88 22.25 -2.88 -3.69
N ALA A 89 22.37 -2.42 -4.94
CA ALA A 89 23.65 -2.28 -5.63
C ALA A 89 24.60 -1.23 -5.01
N LYS A 90 24.11 -0.38 -4.12
CA LYS A 90 24.92 0.60 -3.37
C LYS A 90 25.52 0.03 -2.09
N LEU A 91 25.10 -1.17 -1.66
CA LEU A 91 25.59 -1.78 -0.43
C LEU A 91 26.96 -2.41 -0.68
N ASP A 92 27.92 -2.11 0.20
CA ASP A 92 29.21 -2.77 0.22
C ASP A 92 29.07 -4.17 0.86
N GLY A 93 29.64 -5.19 0.22
CA GLY A 93 29.70 -6.55 0.76
C GLY A 93 29.33 -7.63 -0.25
N PRO A 94 29.53 -8.91 0.12
CA PRO A 94 29.14 -10.02 -0.73
C PRO A 94 27.62 -10.14 -0.82
N THR A 95 27.13 -10.50 -2.00
CA THR A 95 25.70 -10.82 -2.21
C THR A 95 25.42 -12.23 -1.74
N GLU A 96 24.46 -12.38 -0.83
CA GLU A 96 23.93 -13.68 -0.40
C GLU A 96 22.55 -13.93 -1.00
N VAL A 97 22.38 -15.07 -1.67
CA VAL A 97 21.14 -15.41 -2.38
C VAL A 97 20.42 -16.55 -1.67
N TYR A 98 19.20 -16.28 -1.22
CA TYR A 98 18.32 -17.28 -0.61
C TYR A 98 17.27 -17.76 -1.62
N ASN A 99 17.52 -18.90 -2.24
CA ASN A 99 16.60 -19.51 -3.19
C ASN A 99 15.46 -20.23 -2.46
N ALA A 100 14.21 -19.91 -2.80
CA ALA A 100 13.06 -20.63 -2.28
C ALA A 100 13.01 -22.07 -2.80
N LYS A 101 12.63 -23.02 -1.94
CA LYS A 101 12.28 -24.39 -2.35
C LYS A 101 10.77 -24.48 -2.51
N GLU A 102 10.32 -24.63 -3.74
CA GLU A 102 8.90 -24.81 -4.06
C GLU A 102 8.57 -26.31 -4.19
N GLY A 103 7.43 -26.73 -3.66
CA GLY A 103 6.91 -28.09 -3.77
C GLY A 103 5.42 -28.11 -4.14
N GLY A 104 4.98 -29.16 -4.83
CA GLY A 104 3.59 -29.35 -5.25
C GLY A 104 3.47 -30.32 -6.43
N LYS A 105 2.30 -30.94 -6.62
CA LYS A 105 2.02 -31.74 -7.82
C LYS A 105 1.97 -30.80 -9.03
N GLU A 106 2.59 -31.18 -10.16
CA GLU A 106 2.65 -30.34 -11.37
C GLU A 106 1.30 -29.78 -11.82
N ALA A 107 0.22 -30.53 -11.63
CA ALA A 107 -1.15 -30.11 -11.95
C ALA A 107 -1.61 -28.82 -11.23
N MET A 108 -1.00 -28.45 -10.09
CA MET A 108 -1.35 -27.21 -9.38
C MET A 108 -0.48 -26.00 -9.73
N ARG A 109 0.62 -26.18 -10.49
CA ARG A 109 1.44 -25.05 -10.97
C ARG A 109 0.67 -24.15 -11.95
N TYR A 110 -0.33 -24.68 -12.65
CA TYR A 110 -1.15 -23.92 -13.59
C TYR A 110 -1.96 -22.83 -12.88
N TYR A 111 -2.53 -23.13 -11.70
CA TYR A 111 -3.35 -22.18 -10.93
C TYR A 111 -2.56 -21.06 -10.24
N LEU A 112 -1.24 -21.17 -10.16
CA LEU A 112 -0.38 -20.17 -9.50
C LEU A 112 0.22 -19.14 -10.48
N LYS A 113 0.13 -19.38 -11.80
CA LYS A 113 0.69 -18.48 -12.81
C LYS A 113 -0.28 -17.38 -13.27
N ASP A 114 -1.58 -17.51 -13.00
CA ASP A 114 -2.61 -16.57 -13.46
C ASP A 114 -2.86 -15.37 -12.51
N VAL A 115 -1.93 -15.07 -11.59
CA VAL A 115 -2.08 -13.97 -10.61
C VAL A 115 -0.97 -12.91 -10.76
N HIS A 116 -0.26 -12.83 -11.89
CA HIS A 116 0.74 -11.78 -12.15
C HIS A 116 0.44 -10.98 -13.41
#